data_AF-A0A1T4YM64-F1
#
_entry.id   AF-A0A1T4YM64-F1
#
_cell.length_a   1.000
_cell.length_b   1.000
_cell.length_c   1.000
_cell.angle_alpha   90.00
_cell.angle_beta   90.00
_cell.angle_gamma   90.00
#
_symmetry.space_group_name_H-M   'P 1'
#
loop_
_entity.id
_entity.type
_entity.pdbx_description
1 polymer ?
#
loop_
_entity_poly.entity_id
_entity_poly.type
_entity_poly.pdbx_seq_one_letter_code
_entity_poly.pdbx_strand_id
1 'polypeptide(L)'
;MWGRKNAGADAATAPAAPENVEVTGPRADGPFDVTERPNESHDEYVDLGTLLIKMRGDIEVQLPTEDDVVTAVLVTSGGSAVELRPFAGARSGGTWDGVRAELRDEVDKRGGTYTEVDGPFGTEVLAQFPATAPDGSAGVQPARFIGIEGPRWVVRATILGAAGLESIDSGVFMEILRELRVRRGDEPRMLRESLPIVLPPDAQRIPEE
;
A
#
# COMPACT_ATOMS: atom_id res chain seq x y z
N MET A 1 -39.97 20.27 49.17
CA MET A 1 -38.92 21.19 48.68
C MET A 1 -38.31 20.55 47.44
N TRP A 2 -38.35 21.27 46.32
CA TRP A 2 -38.14 20.78 44.94
C TRP A 2 -36.66 20.91 44.53
N GLY A 3 -36.15 19.96 43.75
CA GLY A 3 -35.00 20.14 42.84
C GLY A 3 -33.62 19.68 43.37
N ARG A 4 -32.75 19.02 42.59
CA ARG A 4 -32.68 18.80 41.13
C ARG A 4 -31.93 17.49 40.85
N LYS A 5 -32.49 16.70 39.93
CA LYS A 5 -31.83 15.59 39.21
C LYS A 5 -30.98 16.24 38.10
N ASN A 6 -29.68 16.03 38.09
CA ASN A 6 -28.86 16.34 36.91
C ASN A 6 -28.90 15.12 35.99
N ALA A 7 -29.64 15.27 34.90
CA ALA A 7 -29.66 14.36 33.77
C ALA A 7 -29.18 15.13 32.53
N GLY A 8 -28.26 14.51 31.79
CA GLY A 8 -28.10 14.70 30.36
C GLY A 8 -27.16 15.81 29.91
N ALA A 9 -25.97 15.41 29.46
CA ALA A 9 -25.50 15.75 28.12
C ALA A 9 -24.32 14.82 27.79
N ASP A 10 -24.63 13.60 27.36
CA ASP A 10 -23.68 12.79 26.59
C ASP A 10 -23.61 13.47 25.22
N ALA A 11 -22.66 14.38 25.06
CA ALA A 11 -22.41 15.04 23.80
C ALA A 11 -21.71 14.01 22.91
N ALA A 12 -22.50 13.30 22.11
CA ALA A 12 -21.99 12.57 20.96
C ALA A 12 -21.24 13.58 20.08
N THR A 13 -19.91 13.53 20.11
CA THR A 13 -19.04 14.24 19.19
C THR A 13 -19.41 13.78 17.78
N ALA A 14 -20.09 14.63 17.03
CA ALA A 14 -20.24 14.45 15.59
C ALA A 14 -18.82 14.36 14.99
N PRO A 15 -18.57 13.43 14.04
CA PRO A 15 -17.27 13.38 13.38
C PRO A 15 -17.02 14.74 12.73
N ALA A 16 -15.86 15.34 13.04
CA ALA A 16 -15.43 16.58 12.41
C ALA A 16 -15.42 16.38 10.89
N ALA A 17 -15.85 17.40 10.14
CA ALA A 17 -15.73 17.39 8.68
C ALA A 17 -14.26 17.13 8.30
N PRO A 18 -14.00 16.34 7.24
CA PRO A 18 -12.62 16.01 6.88
C PRO A 18 -11.87 17.30 6.53
N GLU A 19 -10.94 17.68 7.39
CA GLU A 19 -10.06 18.81 7.14
C GLU A 19 -8.94 18.38 6.21
N ASN A 20 -8.50 19.29 5.35
CA ASN A 20 -7.32 19.09 4.54
C ASN A 20 -6.08 19.17 5.46
N VAL A 21 -5.70 18.05 6.08
CA VAL A 21 -4.59 17.99 7.06
C VAL A 21 -3.26 18.17 6.34
N GLU A 22 -2.43 19.10 6.77
CA GLU A 22 -1.08 19.26 6.21
C GLU A 22 -0.23 18.02 6.53
N VAL A 23 0.13 17.25 5.50
CA VAL A 23 1.05 16.11 5.59
C VAL A 23 2.43 16.60 5.15
N THR A 24 3.45 16.28 5.92
CA THR A 24 4.84 16.70 5.67
C THR A 24 5.77 15.50 5.52
N GLY A 25 7.01 15.76 5.11
CA GLY A 25 8.04 14.74 4.98
C GLY A 25 7.83 13.85 3.75
N PRO A 26 8.29 12.58 3.80
CA PRO A 26 8.31 11.68 2.63
C PRO A 26 6.95 11.44 1.96
N ARG A 27 5.85 11.74 2.65
CA ARG A 27 4.47 11.52 2.18
C ARG A 27 3.72 12.83 1.90
N ALA A 28 4.44 13.96 1.77
CA ALA A 28 3.83 15.27 1.53
C ALA A 28 2.96 15.31 0.26
N ASP A 29 3.30 14.50 -0.75
CA ASP A 29 2.57 14.37 -2.03
C ASP A 29 1.73 13.09 -2.10
N GLY A 30 1.45 12.46 -0.96
CA GLY A 30 0.73 11.19 -0.85
C GLY A 30 1.66 9.97 -0.79
N PRO A 31 1.14 8.74 -0.67
CA PRO A 31 -0.28 8.37 -0.51
C PRO A 31 -0.91 9.02 0.71
N PHE A 32 -2.20 9.34 0.67
CA PHE A 32 -2.89 9.96 1.81
C PHE A 32 -3.83 9.00 2.52
N ASP A 33 -3.94 9.13 3.85
CA ASP A 33 -5.08 8.56 4.55
C ASP A 33 -6.35 9.33 4.16
N VAL A 34 -7.48 8.65 4.03
CA VAL A 34 -8.77 9.30 3.70
C VAL A 34 -9.21 10.33 4.73
N THR A 35 -8.68 10.27 5.95
CA THR A 35 -8.89 11.27 7.01
C THR A 35 -8.02 12.52 6.86
N GLU A 36 -6.92 12.46 6.10
CA GLU A 36 -6.01 13.59 5.85
C GLU A 36 -6.40 14.36 4.58
N ARG A 37 -6.83 13.63 3.56
CA ARG A 37 -7.27 14.14 2.26
C ARG A 37 -8.53 13.38 1.84
N PRO A 38 -9.73 13.94 2.02
CA PRO A 38 -10.94 13.31 1.50
C PRO A 38 -10.89 13.23 -0.02
N ASN A 39 -11.52 12.20 -0.59
CA ASN A 39 -11.52 11.97 -2.02
C ASN A 39 -12.52 12.90 -2.69
N GLU A 40 -12.04 13.80 -3.55
CA GLU A 40 -12.88 14.78 -4.24
C GLU A 40 -13.70 14.15 -5.39
N SER A 41 -13.20 13.07 -5.98
CA SER A 41 -13.81 12.39 -7.14
C SER A 41 -13.89 10.87 -6.90
N HIS A 42 -14.94 10.39 -6.24
CA HIS A 42 -15.12 8.96 -5.96
C HIS A 42 -15.13 8.09 -7.24
N ASP A 43 -15.66 8.61 -8.35
CA ASP A 43 -15.79 7.87 -9.61
C ASP A 43 -14.44 7.61 -10.32
N GLU A 44 -13.36 8.28 -9.89
CA GLU A 44 -12.01 8.06 -10.45
C GLU A 44 -11.25 6.91 -9.78
N TYR A 45 -11.76 6.41 -8.64
CA TYR A 45 -11.08 5.43 -7.81
C TYR A 45 -11.82 4.10 -7.78
N VAL A 46 -11.08 2.99 -7.94
CA VAL A 46 -11.57 1.67 -7.55
C VAL A 46 -11.38 1.52 -6.05
N ASP A 47 -12.50 1.32 -5.34
CA ASP A 47 -12.50 1.09 -3.90
C ASP A 47 -12.30 -0.40 -3.59
N LEU A 48 -11.14 -0.72 -3.00
CA LEU A 48 -10.75 -2.08 -2.61
C LEU A 48 -10.78 -2.23 -1.08
N GLY A 49 -11.63 -1.48 -0.39
CA GLY A 49 -11.71 -1.49 1.07
C GLY A 49 -10.63 -0.63 1.71
N THR A 50 -9.45 -1.21 2.00
CA THR A 50 -8.33 -0.46 2.57
C THR A 50 -7.60 0.42 1.57
N LEU A 51 -7.50 -0.01 0.32
CA LEU A 51 -6.82 0.75 -0.73
C LEU A 51 -7.86 1.31 -1.71
N LEU A 52 -7.70 2.57 -2.09
CA LEU A 52 -8.40 3.11 -3.23
C LEU A 52 -7.38 3.50 -4.29
N ILE A 53 -7.55 2.92 -5.47
CA ILE A 53 -6.62 3.04 -6.60
C ILE A 53 -7.23 3.95 -7.65
N LYS A 54 -6.54 5.04 -7.99
CA LYS A 54 -6.99 5.92 -9.07
C LYS A 54 -6.81 5.22 -10.41
N MET A 55 -7.89 5.08 -11.16
CA MET A 55 -7.87 4.42 -12.47
C MET A 55 -7.29 5.34 -13.53
N ARG A 56 -6.44 4.76 -14.39
CA ARG A 56 -5.79 5.43 -15.52
C ARG A 56 -5.86 4.51 -16.73
N GLY A 57 -5.79 5.07 -17.94
CA GLY A 57 -6.02 4.30 -19.17
C GLY A 57 -4.96 3.25 -19.50
N ASP A 58 -3.84 3.26 -18.80
CA ASP A 58 -2.64 2.47 -19.03
C ASP A 58 -2.35 1.41 -17.94
N ILE A 59 -3.28 1.22 -17.01
CA ILE A 59 -3.13 0.27 -15.90
C ILE A 59 -4.20 -0.82 -15.93
N GLU A 60 -3.83 -2.01 -15.47
CA GLU A 60 -4.76 -3.11 -15.17
C GLU A 60 -4.59 -3.50 -13.70
N VAL A 61 -5.72 -3.80 -13.02
CA VAL A 61 -5.74 -4.16 -11.60
C VAL A 61 -6.20 -5.61 -11.45
N GLN A 62 -5.38 -6.41 -10.76
CA GLN A 62 -5.65 -7.80 -10.43
C GLN A 62 -5.59 -7.99 -8.90
N LEU A 63 -6.37 -8.94 -8.40
CA LEU A 63 -6.51 -9.21 -6.97
C LEU A 63 -6.17 -10.68 -6.70
N PRO A 64 -4.88 -11.02 -6.50
CA PRO A 64 -4.48 -12.37 -6.16
C PRO A 64 -5.15 -12.85 -4.88
N THR A 65 -5.64 -14.08 -4.88
CA THR A 65 -6.31 -14.70 -3.74
C THR A 65 -5.56 -15.93 -3.25
N GLU A 66 -5.54 -16.13 -1.93
CA GLU A 66 -5.08 -17.36 -1.27
C GLU A 66 -6.19 -17.81 -0.32
N ASP A 67 -6.63 -19.08 -0.41
CA ASP A 67 -7.76 -19.62 0.36
C ASP A 67 -9.01 -18.71 0.33
N ASP A 68 -9.39 -18.24 -0.86
CA ASP A 68 -10.51 -17.30 -1.11
C ASP A 68 -10.35 -15.90 -0.48
N VAL A 69 -9.17 -15.55 0.04
CA VAL A 69 -8.87 -14.25 0.64
C VAL A 69 -7.95 -13.45 -0.29
N VAL A 70 -8.32 -12.21 -0.62
CA VAL A 70 -7.46 -11.30 -1.38
C VAL A 70 -6.24 -10.90 -0.54
N THR A 71 -5.04 -11.17 -1.04
CA THR A 71 -3.79 -10.97 -0.29
C THR A 71 -3.03 -9.71 -0.68
N ALA A 72 -3.27 -9.18 -1.88
CA ALA A 72 -2.60 -8.03 -2.43
C ALA A 72 -3.44 -7.34 -3.53
N VAL A 73 -3.01 -6.14 -3.93
CA VAL A 73 -3.44 -5.49 -5.16
C VAL A 73 -2.28 -5.49 -6.13
N LEU A 74 -2.42 -6.15 -7.28
CA LEU A 74 -1.41 -6.15 -8.34
C LEU A 74 -1.85 -5.16 -9.42
N VAL A 75 -1.03 -4.14 -9.68
CA VAL A 75 -1.27 -3.18 -10.75
C VAL A 75 -0.20 -3.35 -11.83
N THR A 76 -0.61 -3.64 -13.05
CA THR A 76 0.32 -3.84 -14.18
C THR A 76 0.24 -2.70 -15.17
N SER A 77 1.39 -2.29 -15.72
CA SER A 77 1.50 -1.29 -16.78
C SER A 77 2.81 -1.47 -17.55
N GLY A 78 2.77 -1.34 -18.87
CA GLY A 78 3.97 -1.35 -19.72
C GLY A 78 4.86 -2.59 -19.58
N GLY A 79 4.30 -3.76 -19.27
CA GLY A 79 5.06 -5.01 -19.06
C GLY A 79 5.79 -5.10 -17.71
N SER A 80 5.54 -4.16 -16.79
CA SER A 80 5.98 -4.21 -15.40
C SER A 80 4.78 -4.24 -14.46
N ALA A 81 5.01 -4.46 -13.17
CA ALA A 81 3.95 -4.50 -12.17
C ALA A 81 4.36 -3.87 -10.84
N VAL A 82 3.39 -3.40 -10.06
CA VAL A 82 3.53 -3.11 -8.64
C VAL A 82 2.52 -3.93 -7.85
N GLU A 83 3.01 -4.69 -6.88
CA GLU A 83 2.18 -5.36 -5.89
C GLU A 83 2.08 -4.48 -4.63
N LEU A 84 0.86 -4.19 -4.19
CA LEU A 84 0.57 -3.38 -3.01
C LEU A 84 -0.02 -4.27 -1.91
N ARG A 85 0.60 -4.25 -0.73
CA ARG A 85 0.10 -4.93 0.48
C ARG A 85 -0.04 -3.94 1.63
N PRO A 86 -1.26 -3.66 2.11
CA PRO A 86 -1.48 -2.84 3.28
C PRO A 86 -1.45 -3.68 4.57
N PHE A 87 -0.85 -3.13 5.62
CA PHE A 87 -0.85 -3.74 6.95
C PHE A 87 -0.92 -2.66 8.04
N ALA A 88 -1.34 -3.08 9.23
CA ALA A 88 -1.42 -2.22 10.40
C ALA A 88 -0.03 -1.75 10.84
N GLY A 89 0.13 -0.45 10.99
CA GLY A 89 1.36 0.22 11.42
C GLY A 89 1.32 0.65 12.89
N ALA A 90 2.50 0.84 13.47
CA ALA A 90 2.67 1.41 14.80
C ALA A 90 2.29 2.90 14.81
N ARG A 91 1.78 3.37 15.96
CA ARG A 91 1.46 4.81 16.13
C ARG A 91 2.70 5.71 16.06
N SER A 92 3.86 5.17 16.44
CA SER A 92 5.14 5.90 16.48
C SER A 92 5.92 5.87 15.16
N GLY A 93 5.43 5.16 14.13
CA GLY A 93 6.24 4.82 12.94
C GLY A 93 7.26 3.72 13.22
N GLY A 94 8.14 3.48 12.24
CA GLY A 94 9.25 2.49 12.32
C GLY A 94 8.80 1.04 12.10
N THR A 95 7.57 0.82 11.68
CA THR A 95 7.08 -0.51 11.31
C THR A 95 7.78 -1.01 10.05
N TRP A 96 8.04 -0.11 9.10
CA TRP A 96 8.77 -0.43 7.89
C TRP A 96 10.18 -0.92 8.17
N ASP A 97 10.91 -0.38 9.15
CA ASP A 97 12.25 -0.86 9.49
C ASP A 97 12.26 -2.33 9.91
N GLY A 98 11.25 -2.75 10.69
CA GLY A 98 11.06 -4.15 11.07
C GLY A 98 10.72 -5.04 9.87
N VAL A 99 9.79 -4.61 9.02
CA VAL A 99 9.42 -5.34 7.79
C VAL A 99 10.61 -5.42 6.82
N ARG A 100 11.40 -4.35 6.73
CA ARG A 100 12.60 -4.28 5.89
C ARG A 100 13.64 -5.29 6.34
N ALA A 101 13.86 -5.44 7.64
CA ALA A 101 14.74 -6.48 8.17
C ALA A 101 14.28 -7.90 7.77
N GLU A 102 12.97 -8.19 7.88
CA GLU A 102 12.42 -9.50 7.48
C GLU A 102 12.49 -9.74 5.97
N LEU A 103 12.32 -8.70 5.16
CA LEU A 103 12.47 -8.79 3.70
C LEU A 103 13.90 -9.17 3.30
N ARG A 104 14.93 -8.64 3.98
CA ARG A 104 16.32 -9.02 3.73
C ARG A 104 16.54 -10.51 3.99
N ASP A 105 16.02 -11.01 5.11
CA ASP A 105 16.08 -12.44 5.43
C ASP A 105 15.33 -13.29 4.38
N GLU A 106 14.22 -12.80 3.83
CA GLU A 106 13.48 -13.46 2.75
C GLU A 106 14.29 -13.50 1.44
N VAL A 107 14.95 -12.38 1.08
CA VAL A 107 15.82 -12.30 -0.09
C VAL A 107 16.96 -13.31 0.02
N ASP A 108 17.63 -13.35 1.18
CA ASP A 108 18.73 -14.29 1.44
C ASP A 108 18.28 -15.74 1.32
N LYS A 109 17.12 -16.09 1.91
CA LYS A 109 16.54 -17.45 1.83
C LYS A 109 16.23 -17.89 0.41
N ARG A 110 15.90 -16.93 -0.48
CA ARG A 110 15.62 -17.18 -1.90
C ARG A 110 16.87 -17.13 -2.78
N GLY A 111 18.06 -17.01 -2.18
CA GLY A 111 19.34 -16.93 -2.88
C GLY A 111 19.52 -15.63 -3.68
N GLY A 112 18.76 -14.59 -3.33
CA GLY A 112 18.89 -13.28 -3.94
C GLY A 112 20.00 -12.45 -3.30
N THR A 113 20.23 -11.27 -3.87
CA THR A 113 21.06 -10.22 -3.29
C THR A 113 20.23 -8.97 -3.08
N TYR A 114 20.62 -8.11 -2.14
CA TYR A 114 19.94 -6.84 -1.95
C TYR A 114 20.90 -5.71 -1.58
N THR A 115 20.43 -4.48 -1.82
CA THR A 115 21.06 -3.23 -1.39
C THR A 115 19.97 -2.31 -0.85
N GLU A 116 20.29 -1.54 0.18
CA GLU A 116 19.41 -0.47 0.65
C GLU A 116 19.76 0.86 0.02
N VAL A 117 18.74 1.62 -0.35
CA VAL A 117 18.89 2.92 -1.00
C VAL A 117 17.94 3.92 -0.37
N ASP A 118 18.30 5.20 -0.40
CA ASP A 118 17.39 6.28 -0.04
C ASP A 118 16.44 6.53 -1.23
N GLY A 119 15.14 6.42 -0.98
CA GLY A 119 14.09 6.71 -1.94
C GLY A 119 13.09 7.75 -1.44
N PRO A 120 12.06 8.08 -2.24
CA PRO A 120 11.18 9.23 -1.97
C PRO A 120 10.34 9.04 -0.71
N PHE A 121 10.04 7.79 -0.35
CA PHE A 121 9.25 7.43 0.83
C PHE A 121 10.12 7.02 2.03
N GLY A 122 11.45 7.16 1.94
CA GLY A 122 12.41 6.71 2.93
C GLY A 122 13.32 5.60 2.39
N THR A 123 13.96 4.84 3.28
CA THR A 123 14.87 3.76 2.89
C THR A 123 14.11 2.60 2.22
N GLU A 124 14.59 2.17 1.07
CA GLU A 124 14.02 1.10 0.24
C GLU A 124 15.00 -0.07 0.09
N VAL A 125 14.51 -1.21 -0.39
CA VAL A 125 15.34 -2.39 -0.70
C VAL A 125 15.27 -2.69 -2.18
N LEU A 126 16.41 -2.65 -2.85
CA LEU A 126 16.57 -3.18 -4.20
C LEU A 126 17.10 -4.61 -4.10
N ALA A 127 16.35 -5.57 -4.63
CA ALA A 127 16.72 -6.97 -4.62
C ALA A 127 16.86 -7.53 -6.04
N GLN A 128 17.70 -8.55 -6.18
CA GLN A 128 17.84 -9.35 -7.39
C GLN A 128 17.68 -10.82 -7.02
N PHE A 129 16.71 -11.48 -7.63
CA PHE A 129 16.48 -12.91 -7.44
C PHE A 129 17.04 -13.71 -8.61
N PRO A 130 17.61 -14.91 -8.39
CA PRO A 130 17.93 -15.82 -9.47
C PRO A 130 16.67 -16.16 -10.27
N ALA A 131 16.77 -16.12 -11.60
CA ALA A 131 15.69 -16.48 -12.51
C ALA A 131 16.23 -17.30 -13.68
N THR A 132 15.33 -17.96 -14.41
CA THR A 132 15.66 -18.62 -15.68
C THR A 132 15.05 -17.81 -16.80
N ALA A 133 15.87 -17.35 -17.74
CA ALA A 133 15.40 -16.66 -18.92
C ALA A 133 14.64 -17.61 -19.87
N PRO A 134 13.81 -17.10 -20.80
CA PRO A 134 13.06 -17.94 -21.74
C PRO A 134 13.93 -18.88 -22.60
N ASP A 135 15.20 -18.55 -22.79
CA ASP A 135 16.18 -19.36 -23.53
C ASP A 135 16.88 -20.43 -22.67
N GLY A 136 16.49 -20.58 -21.39
CA GLY A 136 17.06 -21.52 -20.43
C GLY A 136 18.35 -21.05 -19.76
N SER A 137 18.85 -19.85 -20.09
CA SER A 137 20.04 -19.28 -19.44
C SER A 137 19.72 -18.75 -18.03
N ALA A 138 20.76 -18.64 -17.20
CA ALA A 138 20.66 -18.01 -15.90
C ALA A 138 20.43 -16.50 -16.07
N GLY A 139 19.37 -15.99 -15.45
CA GLY A 139 19.01 -14.58 -15.43
C GLY A 139 18.81 -14.08 -14.00
N VAL A 140 18.46 -12.79 -13.90
CA VAL A 140 18.06 -12.17 -12.64
C VAL A 140 16.71 -11.48 -12.81
N GLN A 141 15.87 -11.57 -11.79
CA GLN A 141 14.63 -10.84 -11.71
C GLN A 141 14.78 -9.73 -10.66
N PRO A 142 14.78 -8.45 -11.08
CA PRO A 142 14.85 -7.34 -10.14
C PRO A 142 13.51 -7.14 -9.42
N ALA A 143 13.60 -6.71 -8.17
CA ALA A 143 12.46 -6.25 -7.37
C ALA A 143 12.86 -5.04 -6.54
N ARG A 144 11.97 -4.06 -6.41
CA ARG A 144 12.15 -2.88 -5.55
C ARG A 144 11.05 -2.85 -4.50
N PHE A 145 11.44 -2.88 -3.23
CA PHE A 145 10.53 -2.85 -2.09
C PHE A 145 10.53 -1.47 -1.46
N ILE A 146 9.34 -0.87 -1.42
CA ILE A 146 9.09 0.46 -0.87
C ILE A 146 8.08 0.29 0.27
N GLY A 147 8.40 0.78 1.46
CA GLY A 147 7.45 0.85 2.55
C GLY A 147 7.03 2.28 2.80
N ILE A 148 5.73 2.52 2.79
CA ILE A 148 5.16 3.85 2.97
C ILE A 148 4.33 3.85 4.24
N GLU A 149 4.75 4.63 5.24
CA GLU A 149 4.07 4.71 6.53
C GLU A 149 3.11 5.90 6.59
N GLY A 150 1.90 5.64 7.09
CA GLY A 150 0.91 6.65 7.43
C GLY A 150 0.28 6.42 8.80
N PRO A 151 -0.84 7.08 9.11
CA PRO A 151 -1.50 6.97 10.41
C PRO A 151 -1.93 5.54 10.78
N ARG A 152 -1.06 4.81 11.50
CA ARG A 152 -1.29 3.42 11.96
C ARG A 152 -1.49 2.41 10.81
N TRP A 153 -0.96 2.71 9.64
CA TRP A 153 -0.90 1.79 8.50
C TRP A 153 0.45 1.91 7.81
N VAL A 154 0.80 0.86 7.09
CA VAL A 154 1.92 0.85 6.15
C VAL A 154 1.45 0.17 4.88
N VAL A 155 1.86 0.70 3.73
CA VAL A 155 1.72 0.02 2.44
C VAL A 155 3.10 -0.42 2.00
N ARG A 156 3.29 -1.73 1.80
CA ARG A 156 4.47 -2.24 1.08
C ARG A 156 4.12 -2.31 -0.40
N ALA A 157 4.90 -1.61 -1.21
CA ALA A 157 4.88 -1.70 -2.65
C ALA A 157 6.09 -2.51 -3.13
N THR A 158 5.85 -3.53 -3.94
CA THR A 158 6.89 -4.33 -4.58
C THR A 158 6.79 -4.13 -6.08
N ILE A 159 7.71 -3.34 -6.65
CA ILE A 159 7.81 -3.13 -8.09
C ILE A 159 8.61 -4.28 -8.70
N LEU A 160 8.03 -4.91 -9.72
CA LEU A 160 8.54 -6.08 -10.43
C LEU A 160 8.79 -5.74 -11.90
N GLY A 161 9.81 -6.37 -12.48
CA GLY A 161 10.16 -6.17 -13.90
C GLY A 161 11.07 -4.97 -14.12
N ALA A 162 11.11 -4.47 -15.36
CA ALA A 162 12.04 -3.42 -15.78
C ALA A 162 11.85 -2.12 -14.98
N ALA A 163 10.61 -1.78 -14.59
CA ALA A 163 10.32 -0.60 -13.78
C ALA A 163 10.97 -0.63 -12.38
N GLY A 164 11.34 -1.81 -11.87
CA GLY A 164 12.06 -1.92 -10.59
C GLY A 164 13.49 -1.35 -10.65
N LEU A 165 14.01 -1.09 -11.86
CA LEU A 165 15.34 -0.54 -12.11
C LEU A 165 15.30 0.95 -12.53
N GLU A 166 14.11 1.52 -12.70
CA GLU A 166 13.93 2.91 -13.14
C GLU A 166 14.27 3.94 -12.06
N SER A 167 14.35 5.21 -12.45
CA SER A 167 14.72 6.31 -11.57
C SER A 167 13.78 6.43 -10.37
N ILE A 168 14.30 7.01 -9.27
CA ILE A 168 13.64 6.95 -7.97
C ILE A 168 12.41 7.85 -7.83
N ASP A 169 12.24 8.88 -8.67
CA ASP A 169 11.24 9.94 -8.45
C ASP A 169 10.06 9.97 -9.44
N SER A 170 10.14 9.21 -10.53
CA SER A 170 9.19 9.28 -11.65
C SER A 170 8.73 7.91 -12.13
N GLY A 171 7.66 7.87 -12.90
CA GLY A 171 7.13 6.65 -13.50
C GLY A 171 5.74 6.29 -12.98
N VAL A 172 5.03 5.48 -13.75
CA VAL A 172 3.62 5.16 -13.52
C VAL A 172 3.37 4.60 -12.12
N PHE A 173 4.24 3.74 -11.61
CA PHE A 173 4.08 3.17 -10.27
C PHE A 173 4.32 4.19 -9.15
N MET A 174 5.27 5.11 -9.32
CA MET A 174 5.47 6.19 -8.34
C MET A 174 4.29 7.16 -8.31
N GLU A 175 3.69 7.44 -9.47
CA GLU A 175 2.45 8.21 -9.57
C GLU A 175 1.28 7.48 -8.89
N ILE A 176 1.10 6.18 -9.16
CA ILE A 176 0.09 5.34 -8.48
C ILE A 176 0.26 5.41 -6.96
N LEU A 177 1.49 5.28 -6.46
CA LEU A 177 1.76 5.33 -5.02
C LEU A 177 1.40 6.69 -4.41
N ARG A 178 1.70 7.81 -5.09
CA ARG A 178 1.32 9.16 -4.63
C ARG A 178 -0.19 9.39 -4.68
N GLU A 179 -0.85 8.87 -5.72
CA GLU A 179 -2.30 9.04 -5.92
C GLU A 179 -3.15 8.09 -5.07
N LEU A 180 -2.55 7.04 -4.51
CA LEU A 180 -3.19 6.07 -3.63
C LEU A 180 -3.84 6.76 -2.42
N ARG A 181 -5.00 6.23 -2.03
CA ARG A 181 -5.69 6.62 -0.80
C ARG A 181 -5.84 5.40 0.09
N VAL A 182 -5.56 5.59 1.37
CA VAL A 182 -5.58 4.50 2.36
C VAL A 182 -6.71 4.75 3.35
N ARG A 183 -7.59 3.76 3.47
CA ARG A 183 -8.66 3.70 4.46
C ARG A 183 -8.33 2.59 5.47
N ARG A 184 -7.54 2.94 6.48
CA ARG A 184 -7.15 1.99 7.54
C ARG A 184 -8.34 1.54 8.39
N GLY A 185 -9.34 2.41 8.57
CA GLY A 185 -10.51 2.17 9.43
C GLY A 185 -10.22 2.32 10.92
N ASP A 186 -11.23 2.08 11.76
CA ASP A 186 -11.13 2.32 13.21
C ASP A 186 -10.91 1.04 14.03
N GLU A 187 -11.05 -0.13 13.42
CA GLU A 187 -10.95 -1.41 14.10
C GLU A 187 -9.59 -1.60 14.80
N PRO A 188 -9.57 -2.19 16.01
CA PRO A 188 -8.34 -2.65 16.63
C PRO A 188 -7.67 -3.71 15.74
N ARG A 189 -6.38 -3.53 15.45
CA ARG A 189 -5.57 -4.43 14.64
C ARG A 189 -4.22 -4.63 15.32
N MET A 190 -3.67 -5.84 15.24
CA MET A 190 -2.33 -6.13 15.73
C MET A 190 -1.27 -5.48 14.82
N LEU A 191 -0.11 -5.16 15.37
CA LEU A 191 0.98 -4.60 14.58
C LEU A 191 1.38 -5.60 13.47
N ARG A 192 1.46 -5.11 12.22
CA ARG A 192 1.73 -5.90 11.00
C ARG A 192 0.65 -6.91 10.60
N GLU A 193 -0.53 -6.83 11.21
CA GLU A 193 -1.70 -7.55 10.69
C GLU A 193 -2.07 -7.00 9.30
N SER A 194 -2.37 -7.88 8.34
CA SER A 194 -2.87 -7.47 7.02
C SER A 194 -4.16 -6.66 7.16
N LEU A 195 -4.28 -5.59 6.37
CA LEU A 195 -5.51 -4.82 6.29
C LEU A 195 -6.38 -5.36 5.14
N PRO A 196 -7.71 -5.45 5.33
CA PRO A 196 -8.58 -6.17 4.42
C PRO A 196 -8.67 -5.49 3.05
N ILE A 197 -8.46 -6.27 1.99
CA ILE A 197 -8.71 -5.89 0.61
C ILE A 197 -10.04 -6.52 0.17
N VAL A 198 -10.91 -5.72 -0.43
CA VAL A 198 -12.25 -6.14 -0.83
C VAL A 198 -12.30 -6.28 -2.35
N LEU A 199 -12.91 -7.37 -2.81
CA LEU A 199 -13.23 -7.58 -4.22
C LEU A 199 -14.39 -6.65 -4.62
N PRO A 200 -14.23 -5.75 -5.60
CA PRO A 200 -15.30 -4.86 -6.01
C PRO A 200 -16.42 -5.65 -6.72
N PRO A 201 -17.68 -5.16 -6.71
CA PRO A 201 -18.83 -5.91 -7.23
C PRO A 201 -18.75 -6.28 -8.72
N ASP A 202 -18.01 -5.49 -9.49
CA ASP A 202 -17.78 -5.62 -10.93
C ASP A 202 -16.48 -6.37 -11.28
N ALA A 203 -15.77 -6.89 -10.27
CA ALA A 203 -14.58 -7.71 -10.49
C ALA A 203 -14.90 -8.98 -11.28
N GLN A 204 -14.14 -9.21 -12.34
CA GLN A 204 -14.21 -10.44 -13.12
C GLN A 204 -13.17 -11.42 -12.58
N ARG A 205 -13.60 -12.67 -12.33
CA ARG A 205 -12.66 -13.75 -11.99
C ARG A 205 -11.92 -14.17 -13.26
N ILE A 206 -10.61 -14.06 -13.24
CA ILE A 206 -9.73 -14.64 -14.26
C ILE A 206 -9.52 -16.11 -13.84
N PRO A 207 -9.92 -17.09 -14.66
CA PRO A 207 -9.64 -18.50 -14.38
C PRO A 207 -8.12 -18.72 -14.28
N GLU A 208 -7.67 -19.49 -13.29
CA GLU A 208 -6.30 -20.01 -13.27
C GLU A 208 -6.16 -20.99 -14.45
N GLU A 209 -5.20 -20.74 -15.37
CA GLU A 209 -4.83 -21.67 -16.45
C GLU A 209 -4.05 -22.89 -15.94
#